data_AF-A0A3D0JTZ0-F1
#
_entry.id   AF-A0A3D0JTZ0-F1
#
_cell.length_a   1.000
_cell.length_b   1.000
_cell.length_c   1.000
_cell.angle_alpha   90.00
_cell.angle_beta   90.00
_cell.angle_gamma   90.00
#
_symmetry.space_group_name_H-M   'P 1'
#
loop_
_entity.id
_entity.type
_entity.pdbx_description
1 polymer ?
#
loop_
_entity_poly.entity_id
_entity_poly.type
_entity_poly.pdbx_seq_one_letter_code
_entity_poly.pdbx_strand_id
1 'polypeptide(L)' 'MSMINGFTSEDADRLSDKEKRLVERRARLLGPAYRLFYEHPLHTVRGEGVWLYDEQGRRYLDAYNNVASVGQ' A
#
# COMPACT_ATOMS: atom_id res chain seq x y z
N MET A 1 -17.23 10.75 0.23
CA MET A 1 -15.99 11.48 -0.16
C MET A 1 -14.99 10.50 -0.69
N SER A 2 -14.47 10.71 -1.90
CA SER A 2 -13.35 9.92 -2.44
C SER A 2 -12.03 10.41 -1.83
N MET A 3 -11.13 9.50 -1.49
CA MET A 3 -9.79 9.84 -0.99
C MET A 3 -8.91 10.20 -2.19
N ILE A 4 -8.32 11.41 -2.21
CA ILE A 4 -7.54 11.92 -3.35
C ILE A 4 -6.39 10.97 -3.75
N ASN A 5 -5.75 10.33 -2.78
CA ASN A 5 -4.68 9.35 -3.00
C ASN A 5 -5.15 7.93 -2.67
N GLY A 6 -6.42 7.60 -2.91
CA GLY A 6 -6.99 6.29 -2.59
C GLY A 6 -7.03 5.37 -3.81
N PHE A 7 -6.74 4.08 -3.60
CA PHE A 7 -6.96 3.04 -4.59
C PHE A 7 -8.46 2.81 -4.84
N THR A 8 -8.84 2.63 -6.11
CA THR A 8 -10.21 2.32 -6.53
C THR A 8 -10.28 1.03 -7.35
N SER A 9 -11.49 0.54 -7.62
CA SER A 9 -11.68 -0.62 -8.50
C SER A 9 -11.24 -0.35 -9.94
N GLU A 10 -11.21 0.90 -10.38
CA GLU A 10 -10.76 1.30 -11.72
C GLU A 10 -9.24 1.14 -11.87
N ASP A 11 -8.50 1.20 -10.76
CA ASP A 11 -7.06 1.03 -10.76
C ASP A 11 -6.62 -0.44 -10.80
N ALA A 12 -7.53 -1.38 -10.52
CA ALA A 12 -7.22 -2.81 -10.39
C ALA A 12 -6.62 -3.41 -11.67
N ASP A 13 -6.96 -2.88 -12.85
CA ASP A 13 -6.44 -3.36 -14.12
C ASP A 13 -4.93 -3.12 -14.30
N ARG A 14 -4.35 -2.18 -13.53
CA ARG A 14 -2.92 -1.86 -13.56
C ARG A 14 -2.07 -2.84 -12.73
N LEU A 15 -2.71 -3.66 -11.90
CA LEU A 15 -2.04 -4.58 -10.99
C LEU A 15 -1.67 -5.90 -11.68
N SER A 16 -0.55 -6.48 -11.25
CA SER A 16 -0.22 -7.87 -11.59
C SER A 16 -1.22 -8.86 -10.97
N ASP A 17 -1.28 -10.08 -11.50
CA ASP A 17 -2.15 -11.14 -10.95
C ASP A 17 -1.87 -11.44 -9.47
N LYS A 18 -0.60 -11.33 -9.05
CA LYS A 18 -0.20 -11.51 -7.65
C LYS A 18 -0.82 -10.42 -6.76
N GLU A 19 -0.74 -9.16 -7.19
CA GLU A 19 -1.26 -8.01 -6.45
C GLU A 19 -2.79 -8.02 -6.42
N LYS A 20 -3.45 -8.35 -7.53
CA LYS A 20 -4.92 -8.54 -7.59
C LYS A 20 -5.39 -9.53 -6.54
N ARG A 21 -4.77 -10.72 -6.47
CA ARG A 21 -5.09 -11.74 -5.46
C ARG A 21 -4.88 -11.25 -4.02
N LEU A 22 -3.87 -10.41 -3.77
CA LEU A 22 -3.62 -9.85 -2.44
C LEU A 22 -4.69 -8.83 -2.04
N VAL A 23 -5.05 -7.93 -2.98
CA VAL A 23 -6.12 -6.94 -2.79
C VAL A 23 -7.47 -7.62 -2.59
N GLU A 24 -7.82 -8.61 -3.41
CA GLU A 24 -9.05 -9.40 -3.26
C GLU A 24 -9.13 -10.09 -1.90
N ARG A 25 -8.03 -10.73 -1.46
CA ARG A 25 -7.98 -11.40 -0.16
C ARG A 25 -8.13 -10.40 0.99
N ARG A 26 -7.51 -9.22 0.89
CA ARG A 26 -7.67 -8.12 1.86
C ARG A 26 -9.11 -7.63 1.90
N ALA A 27 -9.72 -7.36 0.75
CA ALA A 27 -11.10 -6.89 0.66
C ALA A 27 -12.10 -7.89 1.24
N ARG A 28 -11.92 -9.19 0.97
CA ARG A 28 -12.76 -10.27 1.52
C ARG A 28 -12.68 -10.38 3.04
N LEU A 29 -11.51 -10.15 3.63
CA LEU A 29 -11.26 -10.35 5.06
C LEU A 29 -11.50 -9.10 5.91
N LEU A 30 -11.18 -7.91 5.39
CA LEU A 30 -11.23 -6.65 6.16
C LEU A 30 -12.41 -5.76 5.74
N GLY A 31 -13.01 -6.02 4.58
CA GLY A 31 -14.08 -5.20 4.03
C GLY A 31 -13.60 -3.84 3.47
N PRO A 32 -14.52 -3.06 2.88
CA PRO A 32 -14.19 -1.85 2.11
C PRO A 32 -13.80 -0.63 2.97
N ALA A 33 -13.95 -0.69 4.29
CA ALA A 33 -13.55 0.39 5.19
C ALA A 33 -12.02 0.56 5.26
N TYR A 34 -11.26 -0.51 5.01
CA TYR A 34 -9.80 -0.51 5.02
C TYR A 34 -9.25 -0.08 3.65
N ARG A 35 -9.14 1.22 3.45
CA ARG A 35 -8.64 1.82 2.21
C ARG A 35 -7.16 1.51 1.98
N LEU A 36 -6.77 1.47 0.71
CA LEU A 36 -5.39 1.42 0.25
C LEU A 36 -5.02 2.80 -0.34
N PHE A 37 -3.75 3.18 -0.18
CA PHE A 37 -3.22 4.40 -0.77
C PHE A 37 -2.66 4.15 -2.17
N TYR A 38 -2.72 5.18 -3.00
CA TYR A 38 -2.28 5.28 -4.39
C TYR A 38 -3.04 4.39 -5.38
N GLU A 39 -2.99 4.76 -6.66
CA GLU A 39 -3.52 3.96 -7.77
C GLU A 39 -2.79 2.60 -7.88
N HIS A 40 -1.52 2.56 -7.49
CA HIS A 40 -0.76 1.30 -7.32
C HIS A 40 -0.44 1.12 -5.82
N PRO A 41 -1.15 0.23 -5.10
CA PRO A 41 -0.94 0.04 -3.68
C PRO A 41 0.50 -0.39 -3.37
N LEU A 42 1.16 0.33 -2.47
CA LEU A 42 2.52 0.02 -2.08
C LEU A 42 2.56 -1.18 -1.11
N HIS A 43 3.14 -2.30 -1.56
CA HIS A 43 3.36 -3.48 -0.72
C HIS A 43 4.75 -3.40 -0.06
N THR A 44 4.83 -2.68 1.06
CA THR A 44 6.07 -2.61 1.86
C THR A 44 6.26 -3.88 2.68
N VAL A 45 7.48 -4.41 2.70
CA VAL A 45 7.82 -5.67 3.42
C VAL A 45 8.91 -5.50 4.46
N ARG A 46 9.62 -4.36 4.44
CA ARG A 46 10.65 -4.02 5.42
C ARG A 46 10.74 -2.51 5.61
N GLY A 47 11.03 -2.07 6.82
CA GLY A 47 11.41 -0.70 7.14
C GLY A 47 12.80 -0.65 7.77
N GLU A 48 13.49 0.48 7.63
CA GLU A 48 14.76 0.77 8.30
C GLU A 48 14.93 2.29 8.47
N GLY A 49 14.74 2.79 9.70
CA GLY A 49 14.79 4.21 9.96
C GLY A 49 13.71 4.96 9.17
N VAL A 50 14.11 5.81 8.22
CA VAL A 50 13.20 6.57 7.34
C VAL A 50 12.93 5.87 6.00
N TRP A 51 13.42 4.65 5.79
CA TRP A 51 13.27 3.94 4.53
C TRP A 51 12.25 2.82 4.63
N LEU A 52 11.38 2.72 3.63
CA LEU A 52 10.50 1.58 3.38
C LEU A 52 10.97 0.83 2.13
N TYR A 53 10.86 -0.49 2.14
CA TYR A 53 11.29 -1.37 1.05
C TYR A 53 10.13 -2.21 0.56
N ASP A 54 9.98 -2.32 -0.77
CA ASP A 54 9.07 -3.26 -1.41
C ASP A 54 9.68 -4.67 -1.56
N GLU A 55 8.88 -5.60 -2.08
CA GLU A 55 9.31 -6.99 -2.34
C GLU A 55 10.46 -7.10 -3.36
N GLN A 56 10.68 -6.08 -4.19
CA GLN A 56 11.77 -6.03 -5.18
C GLN A 56 13.01 -5.31 -4.63
N GLY A 57 12.99 -4.85 -3.39
CA GLY A 57 14.08 -4.13 -2.75
C GLY A 57 14.18 -2.65 -3.12
N ARG A 58 13.18 -2.09 -3.81
CA ARG A 58 13.15 -0.64 -4.08
C ARG A 58 12.90 0.10 -2.77
N ARG A 59 13.64 1.17 -2.55
CA ARG A 59 13.54 2.01 -1.35
C ARG A 59 12.66 3.24 -1.60
N TYR A 60 11.85 3.56 -0.60
CA TYR A 60 10.97 4.71 -0.54
C TYR A 60 11.30 5.51 0.72
N LEU A 61 11.43 6.83 0.59
CA LEU A 61 11.59 7.72 1.74
C LEU A 61 10.22 7.87 2.43
N ASP A 62 10.14 7.47 3.69
CA ASP A 62 8.95 7.66 4.51
C ASP A 62 8.90 9.09 5.05
N ALA A 63 8.14 9.93 4.37
CA ALA A 63 7.87 11.32 4.75
C ALA A 63 6.39 11.54 5.15
N TYR A 64 5.64 10.45 5.38
CA TYR A 64 4.20 10.53 5.67
C TYR A 64 3.86 9.96 7.05
N ASN A 65 4.43 8.82 7.42
CA ASN A 65 4.04 8.13 8.65
C ASN A 65 4.59 8.84 9.88
N ASN A 66 3.68 9.25 10.77
CA ASN A 66 4.02 9.81 12.07
C ASN A 66 3.96 8.78 13.22
N VAL A 67 3.39 7.59 12.97
CA VAL A 67 3.28 6.51 13.96
C VAL A 67 4.65 5.94 14.31
N ALA A 68 5.48 5.68 13.31
CA ALA A 68 6.87 5.26 13.48
C ALA A 68 7.75 6.48 13.81
N SER A 69 7.49 7.11 14.96
CA SER A 69 8.05 8.44 15.31
C SER A 69 9.56 8.46 15.51
N VAL A 70 10.19 7.30 15.73
CA VAL A 70 11.65 7.15 15.86
C VAL A 70 12.26 6.30 14.72
N GLY A 71 11.49 6.10 13.63
CA GLY A 71 11.84 5.21 12.53
C GLY A 71 11.19 3.82 12.65
N GLN A 72 11.21 3.08 11.53
CA GLN A 72 10.75 1.69 11.40
C GLN A 72 11.85 0.69 11.78
#